data_AF-A0A7Y5M210-F1
#
_entry.id   AF-A0A7Y5M210-F1
#
_cell.length_a   1.000
_cell.length_b   1.000
_cell.length_c   1.000
_cell.angle_alpha   90.00
_cell.angle_beta   90.00
_cell.angle_gamma   90.00
#
_symmetry.space_group_name_H-M   'P 1'
#
loop_
_entity.id
_entity.type
_entity.pdbx_description
1 polymer ?
#
loop_
_entity_poly.entity_id
_entity_poly.type
_entity_poly.pdbx_seq_one_letter_code
_entity_poly.pdbx_strand_id
1 'polypeptide(L)'
;MDLAGGDLVTVTGTGFLTAAVDVVSFGGVPGTNRILVSETELTVVTPAAPGGVPGAVTVTFTSLSGGTVQVPLGYTYASSAPA
;
A
#
# COMPACT_ATOMS: atom_id res chain seq x y z
N MET A 1 16.71 2.38 -4.19
CA MET A 1 16.04 1.08 -3.97
C MET A 1 14.53 1.24 -4.00
N ASP A 2 14.00 2.37 -3.53
CA ASP A 2 12.57 2.70 -3.40
C ASP A 2 11.67 2.48 -4.63
N LEU A 3 12.15 2.68 -5.86
CA LEU A 3 11.33 2.53 -7.08
C LEU A 3 11.07 1.07 -7.46
N ALA A 4 11.90 0.15 -6.99
CA ALA A 4 11.75 -1.28 -7.26
C ALA A 4 10.62 -1.92 -6.43
N GLY A 5 10.10 -1.20 -5.43
CA GLY A 5 9.20 -1.78 -4.43
C GLY A 5 9.96 -2.72 -3.50
N GLY A 6 9.22 -3.41 -2.65
CA GLY A 6 9.79 -4.28 -1.61
C GLY A 6 9.90 -3.61 -0.24
N ASP A 7 9.49 -2.35 -0.11
CA ASP A 7 9.50 -1.67 1.18
C ASP A 7 8.30 -2.12 2.03
N LEU A 8 8.57 -2.42 3.30
CA LEU A 8 7.57 -2.93 4.23
C LEU A 8 6.89 -1.75 4.93
N VAL A 9 5.68 -1.43 4.48
CA VAL A 9 4.93 -0.28 4.96
C VAL A 9 3.90 -0.74 5.97
N THR A 10 3.88 -0.04 7.12
CA THR A 10 2.83 -0.22 8.12
C THR A 10 1.71 0.78 7.85
N VAL A 11 0.54 0.24 7.55
CA VAL A 11 -0.69 1.00 7.36
C VAL A 11 -1.48 0.96 8.66
N THR A 12 -1.66 2.13 9.27
CA THR A 12 -2.54 2.32 10.42
C THR A 12 -3.90 2.85 9.98
N GLY A 13 -4.97 2.28 10.51
CA GLY A 13 -6.34 2.59 10.13
C GLY A 13 -7.33 2.01 11.13
N THR A 14 -8.59 1.88 10.74
CA THR A 14 -9.63 1.24 11.56
C THR A 14 -10.52 0.40 10.67
N GLY A 15 -10.92 -0.78 11.13
CA GLY A 15 -11.80 -1.68 10.38
C GLY A 15 -11.05 -2.61 9.42
N PHE A 16 -9.75 -2.86 9.65
CA PHE A 16 -9.03 -3.91 8.96
C PHE A 16 -9.45 -5.28 9.50
N LEU A 17 -10.62 -5.75 9.09
CA LEU A 17 -11.02 -7.13 9.37
C LEU A 17 -10.30 -8.04 8.38
N THR A 18 -9.73 -9.16 8.85
CA THR A 18 -9.07 -10.18 8.01
C THR A 18 -9.94 -10.65 6.85
N ALA A 19 -11.26 -10.65 7.04
CA ALA A 19 -12.25 -11.03 6.04
C ALA A 19 -12.76 -9.85 5.19
N ALA A 20 -12.44 -8.61 5.57
CA ALA A 20 -12.93 -7.44 4.87
C ALA A 20 -11.91 -6.93 3.85
N VAL A 21 -10.63 -6.71 4.17
CA VAL A 21 -9.71 -6.05 3.22
C VAL A 21 -8.87 -7.08 2.48
N ASP A 22 -9.00 -7.17 1.16
CA ASP A 22 -8.33 -8.17 0.32
C ASP A 22 -7.17 -7.62 -0.48
N VAL A 23 -7.34 -6.41 -1.03
CA VAL A 23 -6.34 -5.83 -1.92
C VAL A 23 -5.97 -4.44 -1.44
N VAL A 24 -4.66 -4.21 -1.31
CA VAL A 24 -4.10 -2.87 -1.11
C VAL A 24 -3.29 -2.54 -2.35
N SER A 25 -3.69 -1.49 -3.06
CA SER A 25 -3.06 -1.06 -4.30
C SER A 25 -2.44 0.32 -4.16
N PHE A 26 -1.20 0.45 -4.61
CA PHE A 26 -0.41 1.67 -4.60
C PHE A 26 -0.36 2.23 -6.03
N GLY A 27 -1.07 3.33 -6.28
CA GLY A 27 -1.09 3.97 -7.60
C GLY A 27 -1.63 3.06 -8.71
N GLY A 28 -2.50 2.10 -8.35
CA GLY A 28 -3.05 1.11 -9.28
C GLY A 28 -2.29 -0.22 -9.34
N VAL A 29 -1.14 -0.35 -8.67
CA VAL A 29 -0.40 -1.62 -8.59
C VAL A 29 -0.70 -2.31 -7.25
N PRO A 30 -1.13 -3.59 -7.23
CA PRO A 30 -1.38 -4.30 -5.98
C PRO A 30 -0.09 -4.58 -5.22
N GLY A 31 -0.07 -4.28 -3.93
CA GLY A 31 1.01 -4.66 -3.01
C GLY A 31 1.01 -6.15 -2.71
N THR A 32 2.15 -6.66 -2.26
CA THR A 32 2.35 -8.08 -1.96
C THR A 32 2.57 -8.29 -0.46
N ASN A 33 2.57 -9.56 -0.02
CA ASN A 33 2.95 -9.96 1.34
C ASN A 33 2.25 -9.16 2.45
N ARG A 34 0.92 -9.02 2.33
CA ARG A 34 0.08 -8.39 3.36
C ARG A 34 -0.01 -9.24 4.60
N ILE A 35 0.26 -8.65 5.75
CA ILE A 35 0.15 -9.29 7.06
C ILE A 35 -0.68 -8.36 7.94
N LEU A 36 -1.87 -8.82 8.34
CA LEU A 36 -2.67 -8.11 9.33
C LEU A 36 -2.07 -8.31 10.71
N VAL A 37 -1.65 -7.22 11.33
CA VAL A 37 -1.12 -7.23 12.71
C VAL A 37 -2.28 -7.09 13.69
N SER A 38 -3.25 -6.23 13.41
CA SER A 38 -4.43 -5.97 14.24
C SER A 38 -5.54 -5.29 13.41
N GLU A 39 -6.76 -5.17 13.96
CA GLU A 39 -7.89 -4.50 13.28
C GLU A 39 -7.62 -3.03 12.90
N THR A 40 -6.55 -2.46 13.44
CA THR A 40 -6.08 -1.09 13.18
C THR A 40 -4.70 -1.02 12.55
N GLU A 41 -4.03 -2.15 12.33
CA GLU A 41 -2.66 -2.19 11.86
C GLU A 41 -2.44 -3.31 10.84
N LEU A 42 -1.99 -2.92 9.66
CA LEU A 42 -1.77 -3.81 8.52
C LEU A 42 -0.39 -3.52 7.96
N THR A 43 0.45 -4.54 7.86
CA THR A 43 1.72 -4.43 7.14
C THR A 43 1.53 -4.92 5.71
N VAL A 44 2.15 -4.22 4.76
CA VAL A 44 2.09 -4.56 3.34
C VAL A 44 3.41 -4.25 2.68
N VAL A 45 3.84 -5.11 1.77
CA VAL A 45 5.02 -4.85 0.95
C VAL A 45 4.57 -4.04 -0.26
N THR A 46 5.17 -2.87 -0.41
CA THR A 46 4.90 -1.97 -1.54
C THR A 46 5.36 -2.62 -2.85
N PRO A 47 4.57 -2.49 -3.93
CA PRO A 47 5.00 -2.91 -5.24
C PRO A 47 5.99 -1.90 -5.84
N ALA A 48 6.59 -2.25 -6.98
CA ALA A 48 7.38 -1.30 -7.76
C ALA A 48 6.57 -0.06 -8.13
N ALA A 49 7.24 1.10 -8.15
CA ALA A 49 6.60 2.35 -8.51
C ALA A 49 5.94 2.24 -9.88
N PRO A 50 4.69 2.72 -10.05
CA PRO A 50 4.02 2.71 -11.34
C PRO A 50 4.88 3.45 -12.38
N GLY A 51 5.31 2.75 -13.42
CA GLY A 51 6.17 3.33 -14.45
C GLY A 51 7.62 3.62 -14.03
N GLY A 52 8.04 3.19 -12.83
CA GLY A 52 9.42 3.35 -12.35
C GLY A 52 9.83 4.79 -12.04
N VAL A 53 8.86 5.68 -11.81
CA VAL A 53 9.10 7.10 -11.52
C VAL A 53 8.77 7.44 -10.06
N PRO A 54 9.54 8.32 -9.42
CA PRO A 54 9.22 8.79 -8.08
C PRO A 54 7.97 9.68 -8.12
N GLY A 55 7.17 9.61 -7.06
CA GLY A 55 5.93 10.35 -6.97
C GLY A 55 4.99 9.86 -5.90
N ALA A 56 4.07 10.74 -5.50
CA ALA A 56 2.98 10.41 -4.60
C ALA A 56 1.90 9.62 -5.36
N VAL A 57 1.44 8.54 -4.74
CA VAL A 57 0.43 7.64 -5.29
C VAL A 57 -0.75 7.52 -4.34
N THR A 58 -1.93 7.28 -4.92
CA THR A 58 -3.14 6.96 -4.15
C THR A 58 -3.06 5.52 -3.66
N VAL A 59 -3.26 5.31 -2.36
CA VAL A 59 -3.38 3.98 -1.78
C VAL A 59 -4.86 3.61 -1.75
N THR A 60 -5.23 2.53 -2.42
CA THR A 60 -6.60 2.03 -2.49
C THR A 60 -6.70 0.73 -1.71
N PHE A 61 -7.64 0.66 -0.78
CA PHE A 61 -7.99 -0.52 -0.01
C PHE A 61 -9.31 -1.04 -0.55
N THR A 62 -9.31 -2.26 -1.09
CA THR A 62 -10.51 -2.91 -1.60
C THR A 62 -10.91 -4.05 -0.69
N SER A 63 -12.18 -4.05 -0.33
CA SER A 63 -12.78 -5.05 0.53
C SER A 63 -13.52 -6.12 -0.26
N LEU A 64 -13.48 -7.38 0.20
CA LEU A 64 -14.29 -8.50 -0.27
C LEU A 64 -15.79 -8.19 -0.31
N SER A 65 -16.25 -7.34 0.62
CA SER A 65 -17.64 -6.88 0.69
C SER A 65 -17.99 -5.84 -0.38
N GLY A 66 -17.05 -5.45 -1.24
CA GLY A 66 -17.19 -4.42 -2.27
C GLY A 66 -16.88 -3.00 -1.80
N GLY A 67 -16.58 -2.80 -0.50
CA GLY A 67 -16.17 -1.50 0.03
C GLY A 67 -14.80 -1.09 -0.49
N THR A 68 -14.63 0.16 -0.92
CA THR A 68 -13.33 0.68 -1.34
C THR A 68 -13.01 1.96 -0.57
N VAL A 69 -11.81 2.04 -0.01
CA VAL A 69 -11.29 3.23 0.67
C VAL A 69 -10.07 3.72 -0.11
N GLN A 70 -10.07 4.99 -0.50
CA GLN A 70 -8.95 5.60 -1.22
C GLN A 70 -8.32 6.67 -0.37
N VAL A 71 -7.00 6.59 -0.21
CA VAL A 71 -6.17 7.57 0.47
C VAL A 71 -5.31 8.25 -0.60
N PRO A 72 -5.76 9.40 -1.13
CA PRO A 72 -4.99 10.14 -2.13
C PRO A 72 -3.66 10.60 -1.53
N LEU A 73 -2.58 10.43 -2.29
CA LEU A 73 -1.21 10.73 -1.85
C LEU A 73 -0.79 9.99 -0.56
N GLY A 74 -1.38 8.82 -0.30
CA GLY A 74 -1.11 8.04 0.91
C GLY A 74 0.28 7.41 0.97
N TYR A 75 0.98 7.31 -0.16
CA TYR A 75 2.36 6.84 -0.22
C TYR A 75 3.15 7.63 -1.26
N THR A 76 4.43 7.90 -0.98
CA THR A 76 5.32 8.59 -1.92
C THR A 76 6.54 7.72 -2.21
N TYR A 77 6.70 7.34 -3.47
CA TYR A 77 7.93 6.72 -3.93
C TYR A 77 9.00 7.80 -4.04
N ALA A 78 10.04 7.72 -3.22
CA ALA A 78 11.25 8.51 -3.42
C ALA A 78 12.15 7.80 -4.44
N SER A 79 13.01 8.53 -5.15
CA SER A 79 14.23 7.90 -5.65
C SER A 79 15.26 8.04 -4.53
N SER A 80 15.68 6.95 -3.90
CA SER A 80 16.91 7.04 -3.11
C SER A 80 18.05 7.36 -4.08
N ALA A 81 18.40 8.63 -4.22
CA ALA A 81 19.77 8.95 -4.58
C ALA A 81 20.62 8.47 -3.39
N PRO A 82 21.50 7.46 -3.55
CA PRO A 82 22.45 7.15 -2.48
C PRO A 82 23.28 8.43 -2.23
N ALA A 83 23.38 8.83 -0.96
CA ALA A 83 24.30 9.88 -0.53
C ALA A 83 25.75 9.38 -0.62
#